data_AF-A0A2M7RH43-F1
#
_entry.id   AF-A0A2M7RH43-F1
#
_cell.length_a   1.000
_cell.length_b   1.000
_cell.length_c   1.000
_cell.angle_alpha   90.00
_cell.angle_beta   90.00
_cell.angle_gamma   90.00
#
_symmetry.space_group_name_H-M   'P 1'
#
loop_
_entity.id
_entity.type
_entity.pdbx_description
1 polymer ?
#
loop_
_entity_poly.entity_id
_entity_poly.type
_entity_poly.pdbx_seq_one_letter_code
_entity_poly.pdbx_strand_id
1 'polypeptide(L)'
;MSDATLRASLGKIQDTMCYQILNSGALAIGTGSKAKVKVVSTVYALLNGAIVKKTSAEVALSGTVTNAKFNVFVISLKADGTLTATMGTEGATIGAVVFPTIPTSEAVVGFVIINPTGTGNFVGATTNLDDGTVVPNAVYVNAPFPLNWTLMENL
;
A
#
# COMPACT_ATOMS: atom_id res chain seq x y z
N MET A 1 -10.44 31.92 7.15
CA MET A 1 -9.99 30.61 7.69
C MET A 1 -10.08 30.70 9.20
N SER A 2 -10.75 29.76 9.87
CA SER A 2 -10.80 29.78 11.34
C SER A 2 -9.47 29.24 11.93
N ASP A 3 -9.15 29.58 13.18
CA ASP A 3 -8.00 29.00 13.89
C ASP A 3 -8.07 27.45 13.92
N ALA A 4 -9.28 26.89 14.06
CA ALA A 4 -9.50 25.45 14.02
C ALA A 4 -9.14 24.83 12.66
N THR A 5 -9.49 25.50 11.55
CA THR A 5 -9.13 25.06 10.20
C THR A 5 -7.62 25.09 9.99
N LEU A 6 -6.96 26.16 10.43
CA LEU A 6 -5.50 26.28 10.32
C LEU A 6 -4.78 25.18 11.12
N ARG A 7 -5.20 24.92 12.36
CA ARG A 7 -4.64 23.84 13.18
C ARG A 7 -4.83 22.47 12.55
N ALA A 8 -5.99 22.21 11.94
CA ALA A 8 -6.23 20.96 11.24
C ALA A 8 -5.29 20.78 10.04
N SER A 9 -5.11 21.82 9.22
CA SER A 9 -4.19 21.77 8.09
C SER A 9 -2.73 21.60 8.53
N LEU A 10 -2.30 22.30 9.59
CA LEU A 10 -0.96 22.14 10.17
C LEU A 10 -0.74 20.73 10.75
N GLY A 11 -1.77 20.15 11.39
CA GLY A 11 -1.73 18.77 11.88
C GLY A 11 -1.51 17.76 10.76
N LYS A 12 -2.20 17.89 9.62
CA LYS A 12 -2.00 17.02 8.45
C LYS A 12 -0.59 17.13 7.86
N ILE A 13 -0.02 18.34 7.83
CA ILE A 13 1.37 18.56 7.41
C ILE A 13 2.31 17.86 8.39
N GLN A 14 2.11 18.02 9.70
CA GLN A 14 2.89 17.32 10.72
C GLN A 14 2.81 15.81 10.54
N ASP A 15 1.61 15.25 10.35
CA ASP A 15 1.41 13.81 10.17
C ASP A 15 2.15 13.30 8.92
N THR A 16 2.05 14.03 7.80
CA THR A 16 2.78 13.68 6.56
C THR A 16 4.30 13.66 6.79
N MET A 17 4.81 14.59 7.59
CA MET A 17 6.23 14.69 7.89
C MET A 17 6.68 13.68 8.95
N CYS A 18 5.80 13.27 9.88
CA CYS A 18 6.12 12.39 11.00
C CYS A 18 5.75 10.92 10.78
N TYR A 19 5.04 10.59 9.69
CA TYR A 19 4.64 9.23 9.29
C TYR A 19 5.04 8.97 7.83
N GLN A 20 6.33 8.75 7.61
CA GLN A 20 6.90 8.53 6.28
C GLN A 20 8.00 7.47 6.29
N ILE A 21 8.19 6.79 5.16
CA ILE A 21 9.37 5.96 4.95
C ILE A 21 10.56 6.83 4.54
N LEU A 22 11.77 6.43 4.94
CA LEU A 22 13.02 7.14 4.65
C LEU A 22 13.80 6.50 3.50
N ASN A 23 13.40 5.30 3.09
CA ASN A 23 13.95 4.59 1.95
C ASN A 23 12.91 3.64 1.36
N SER A 24 13.10 3.29 0.08
CA SER A 24 12.24 2.33 -0.62
C SER A 24 12.31 0.94 -0.01
N GLY A 25 11.15 0.27 0.07
CA GLY A 25 11.04 -1.14 0.47
C GLY A 25 11.35 -2.15 -0.64
N ALA A 26 11.53 -1.69 -1.88
CA ALA A 26 11.78 -2.52 -3.06
C ALA A 26 10.75 -3.67 -3.19
N LEU A 27 9.47 -3.33 -3.25
CA LEU A 27 8.37 -4.29 -3.33
C LEU A 27 8.55 -5.27 -4.50
N ALA A 28 8.31 -6.55 -4.24
CA ALA A 28 8.43 -7.64 -5.21
C ALA A 28 7.48 -8.81 -4.88
N ILE A 29 7.49 -9.85 -5.70
CA ILE A 29 6.79 -11.11 -5.40
C ILE A 29 7.45 -11.86 -4.23
N GLY A 30 6.63 -12.53 -3.42
CA GLY A 30 7.08 -13.40 -2.34
C GLY A 30 7.88 -14.60 -2.83
N THR A 31 8.85 -15.00 -2.01
CA THR A 31 9.73 -16.16 -2.22
C THR A 31 9.31 -17.36 -1.37
N GLY A 32 8.80 -17.13 -0.15
CA GLY A 32 8.22 -18.16 0.70
C GLY A 32 6.79 -18.53 0.29
N SER A 33 6.04 -17.55 -0.23
CA SER A 33 4.79 -17.78 -0.93
C SER A 33 4.60 -16.74 -2.03
N LYS A 34 4.37 -17.22 -3.26
CA LYS A 34 4.11 -16.37 -4.43
C LYS A 34 2.76 -15.65 -4.39
N ALA A 35 1.87 -16.03 -3.47
CA ALA A 35 0.61 -15.34 -3.19
C ALA A 35 0.79 -14.12 -2.25
N LYS A 36 2.02 -13.82 -1.82
CA LYS A 36 2.35 -12.70 -0.93
C LYS A 36 3.23 -11.67 -1.63
N VAL A 37 3.15 -10.41 -1.18
CA VAL A 37 4.05 -9.34 -1.60
C VAL A 37 5.23 -9.29 -0.64
N LYS A 38 6.44 -9.23 -1.17
CA LYS A 38 7.67 -9.09 -0.39
C LYS A 38 8.11 -7.64 -0.33
N VAL A 39 8.35 -7.15 0.88
CA VAL A 39 9.21 -5.99 1.12
C VAL A 39 10.64 -6.52 1.16
N VAL A 40 11.44 -6.23 0.14
CA VAL A 40 12.77 -6.86 -0.05
C VAL A 40 13.83 -6.18 0.79
N SER A 41 13.82 -4.85 0.83
CA SER A 41 14.82 -4.06 1.56
C SER A 41 14.37 -3.80 3.00
N THR A 42 15.33 -3.64 3.91
CA THR A 42 15.03 -3.08 5.23
C THR A 42 14.46 -1.67 5.06
N VAL A 43 13.25 -1.44 5.55
CA VAL A 43 12.59 -0.12 5.54
C VAL A 43 12.90 0.59 6.86
N TYR A 44 13.41 1.80 6.76
CA TYR A 44 13.46 2.76 7.85
C TYR A 44 12.28 3.72 7.68
N ALA A 45 11.58 4.03 8.77
CA ALA A 45 10.48 4.97 8.76
C ALA A 45 10.54 5.89 9.97
N LEU A 46 10.05 7.11 9.80
CA LEU A 46 9.71 7.99 10.90
C LEU A 46 8.24 7.73 11.23
N LEU A 47 7.95 7.36 12.48
CA LEU A 47 6.59 7.18 12.99
C LEU A 47 6.47 7.94 14.32
N ASN A 48 5.61 8.95 14.35
CA ASN A 48 5.42 9.83 15.51
C ASN A 48 6.75 10.42 16.06
N GLY A 49 7.69 10.76 15.16
CA GLY A 49 8.99 11.32 15.52
C GLY A 49 10.05 10.30 15.97
N ALA A 50 9.72 9.01 16.05
CA ALA A 50 10.68 7.95 16.33
C ALA A 50 11.11 7.23 15.05
N ILE A 51 12.41 6.92 14.92
CA ILE A 51 12.90 6.09 13.83
C ILE A 51 12.61 4.63 14.17
N VAL A 52 11.85 3.99 13.31
CA VAL A 52 11.61 2.55 13.34
C VAL A 52 12.28 1.87 12.16
N LYS A 53 12.53 0.57 12.28
CA LYS A 53 13.00 -0.25 11.18
C LYS A 53 12.17 -1.53 11.05
N LYS A 54 11.98 -1.97 9.83
CA LYS A 54 11.40 -3.26 9.48
C LYS A 54 12.30 -3.96 8.47
N THR A 55 12.81 -5.13 8.83
CA THR A 55 13.56 -5.98 7.90
C THR A 55 12.62 -6.59 6.85
N SER A 56 13.20 -7.26 5.85
CA SER A 56 12.44 -7.98 4.82
C SER A 56 11.31 -8.81 5.43
N ALA A 57 10.13 -8.72 4.83
CA ALA A 57 8.93 -9.44 5.26
C ALA A 57 7.99 -9.69 4.08
N GLU A 58 7.17 -10.72 4.19
CA GLU A 58 6.12 -11.04 3.22
C GLU A 58 4.75 -10.70 3.80
N VAL A 59 3.98 -9.92 3.05
CA VAL A 59 2.66 -9.42 3.42
C VAL A 59 1.62 -10.17 2.58
N ALA A 60 0.67 -10.82 3.26
CA ALA A 60 -0.44 -11.46 2.58
C ALA A 60 -1.43 -10.42 2.08
N LEU A 61 -1.91 -10.60 0.85
CA LEU A 61 -3.02 -9.83 0.31
C LEU A 61 -4.34 -10.48 0.74
N SER A 62 -5.35 -9.67 1.04
CA SER A 62 -6.68 -10.15 1.42
C SER A 62 -7.75 -9.44 0.60
N GLY A 63 -8.67 -10.22 0.02
CA GLY A 63 -9.74 -9.73 -0.84
C GLY A 63 -9.66 -10.31 -2.25
N THR A 64 -10.58 -9.91 -3.12
CA THR A 64 -10.73 -10.45 -4.48
C THR A 64 -10.73 -9.32 -5.49
N VAL A 65 -9.95 -9.44 -6.55
CA VAL A 65 -10.02 -8.55 -7.71
C VAL A 65 -10.71 -9.30 -8.84
N THR A 66 -11.82 -8.75 -9.30
CA THR A 66 -12.63 -9.35 -10.37
C THR A 66 -11.85 -9.36 -11.68
N ASN A 67 -12.04 -10.41 -12.50
CA ASN A 67 -11.46 -10.49 -13.84
C ASN A 67 -11.72 -9.22 -14.66
N ALA A 68 -10.70 -8.75 -15.38
CA ALA A 68 -10.68 -7.54 -16.19
C ALA A 68 -10.97 -6.23 -15.42
N LYS A 69 -10.83 -6.22 -14.09
CA LYS A 69 -10.85 -5.00 -13.26
C LYS A 69 -9.48 -4.70 -12.70
N PHE A 70 -9.25 -3.44 -12.34
CA PHE A 70 -8.06 -2.98 -11.65
C PHE A 70 -8.39 -2.80 -10.18
N ASN A 71 -7.47 -3.15 -9.28
CA ASN A 71 -7.51 -2.69 -7.90
C ASN A 71 -6.08 -2.54 -7.35
N VAL A 72 -5.97 -1.88 -6.20
CA VAL A 72 -4.71 -1.67 -5.49
C VAL A 72 -4.74 -2.29 -4.10
N PHE A 73 -3.59 -2.82 -3.68
CA PHE A 73 -3.31 -3.22 -2.31
C PHE A 73 -2.19 -2.34 -1.77
N VAL A 74 -2.50 -1.53 -0.77
CA VAL A 74 -1.56 -0.59 -0.18
C VAL A 74 -0.84 -1.24 0.98
N ILE A 75 0.49 -1.20 0.95
CA ILE A 75 1.35 -1.75 2.00
C ILE A 75 1.76 -0.61 2.93
N SER A 76 1.36 -0.69 4.20
CA SER A 76 1.67 0.30 5.23
C SER A 76 2.42 -0.32 6.40
N LEU A 77 3.21 0.50 7.09
CA LEU A 77 3.99 0.16 8.29
C LEU A 77 3.40 0.87 9.51
N LYS A 78 3.07 0.08 10.52
CA LYS A 78 2.59 0.52 11.83
C LYS A 78 3.74 0.76 12.80
N ALA A 79 3.47 1.54 13.86
CA ALA A 79 4.45 1.86 14.90
C ALA A 79 4.97 0.63 15.67
N ASP A 80 4.19 -0.44 15.74
CA ASP A 80 4.59 -1.73 16.32
C ASP A 80 5.49 -2.58 15.39
N GLY A 81 5.82 -2.08 14.19
CA GLY A 81 6.61 -2.78 13.20
C GLY A 81 5.81 -3.78 12.35
N THR A 82 4.48 -3.78 12.44
CA THR A 82 3.60 -4.61 11.60
C THR A 82 3.45 -3.99 10.22
N LEU A 83 3.59 -4.83 9.18
CA LEU A 83 3.24 -4.46 7.82
C LEU A 83 1.85 -4.98 7.50
N THR A 84 1.00 -4.12 6.93
CA THR A 84 -0.37 -4.48 6.55
C THR A 84 -0.63 -4.18 5.09
N ALA A 85 -1.43 -5.01 4.45
CA ALA A 85 -1.96 -4.76 3.10
C ALA A 85 -3.45 -4.40 3.19
N THR A 86 -3.82 -3.23 2.70
CA THR A 86 -5.21 -2.77 2.66
C THR A 86 -5.68 -2.66 1.21
N MET A 87 -6.81 -3.29 0.89
CA MET A 87 -7.36 -3.31 -0.47
C MET A 87 -8.24 -2.07 -0.72
N GLY A 88 -8.09 -1.45 -1.89
CA GLY A 88 -8.97 -0.39 -2.37
C GLY A 88 -10.30 -0.89 -2.93
N THR A 89 -11.01 -0.02 -3.64
CA THR A 89 -12.21 -0.38 -4.42
C THR A 89 -11.84 -0.53 -5.88
N GLU A 90 -12.23 -1.65 -6.47
CA GLU A 90 -11.88 -1.96 -7.86
C GLU A 90 -12.59 -1.06 -8.88
N GLY A 91 -11.93 -0.85 -10.02
CA GLY A 91 -12.40 -0.04 -11.12
C GLY A 91 -12.27 -0.76 -12.47
N ALA A 92 -13.12 -0.40 -13.44
CA ALA A 92 -13.00 -0.92 -14.81
C ALA A 92 -11.76 -0.39 -15.56
N THR A 93 -11.24 0.75 -15.12
CA THR A 93 -10.02 1.38 -15.62
C THR A 93 -9.15 1.75 -14.42
N ILE A 94 -7.85 1.94 -14.63
CA ILE A 94 -6.92 2.31 -13.55
C ILE A 94 -7.33 3.60 -12.83
N GLY A 95 -7.87 4.59 -13.57
CA GLY A 95 -8.33 5.86 -13.01
C GLY A 95 -9.64 5.79 -12.24
N ALA A 96 -10.38 4.66 -12.35
CA ALA A 96 -11.59 4.42 -11.57
C ALA A 96 -11.32 3.66 -10.26
N VAL A 97 -10.06 3.25 -10.01
CA VAL A 97 -9.68 2.60 -8.76
C VAL A 97 -9.68 3.65 -7.64
N VAL A 98 -10.39 3.35 -6.56
CA VAL A 98 -10.36 4.18 -5.36
C VAL A 98 -9.37 3.57 -4.37
N PHE A 99 -8.34 4.32 -4.03
CA PHE A 99 -7.38 3.90 -3.00
C PHE A 99 -8.08 3.77 -1.63
N PRO A 100 -7.68 2.80 -0.80
CA PRO A 100 -8.28 2.62 0.51
C PRO A 100 -7.95 3.78 1.44
N THR A 101 -8.81 4.02 2.44
CA THR A 101 -8.43 4.88 3.58
C THR A 101 -7.33 4.21 4.38
N ILE A 102 -6.20 4.91 4.57
CA ILE A 102 -5.08 4.43 5.39
C ILE A 102 -5.02 5.27 6.67
N PRO A 103 -4.84 4.65 7.85
CA PRO A 103 -4.68 5.40 9.09
C PRO A 103 -3.54 6.43 8.97
N THR A 104 -3.75 7.63 9.48
CA THR A 104 -2.76 8.72 9.41
C THR A 104 -1.51 8.43 10.26
N SER A 105 -1.62 7.48 11.20
CA SER A 105 -0.55 7.01 12.07
C SER A 105 0.33 5.92 11.46
N GLU A 106 0.22 5.67 10.16
CA GLU A 106 0.98 4.64 9.44
C GLU A 106 1.77 5.24 8.28
N ALA A 107 2.96 4.71 8.02
CA ALA A 107 3.76 5.09 6.86
C ALA A 107 3.49 4.15 5.69
N VAL A 108 3.12 4.67 4.52
CA VAL A 108 2.94 3.88 3.30
C VAL A 108 4.31 3.51 2.72
N VAL A 109 4.54 2.21 2.53
CA VAL A 109 5.76 1.66 1.91
C VAL A 109 5.63 1.67 0.38
N GLY A 110 4.41 1.46 -0.10
CA GLY A 110 4.07 1.38 -1.52
C GLY A 110 2.74 0.69 -1.72
N PHE A 111 2.45 0.28 -2.95
CA PHE A 111 1.23 -0.45 -3.28
C PHE A 111 1.45 -1.39 -4.45
N VAL A 112 0.59 -2.40 -4.57
CA VAL A 112 0.57 -3.34 -5.69
C VAL A 112 -0.72 -3.17 -6.45
N ILE A 113 -0.60 -2.94 -7.76
CA ILE A 113 -1.74 -2.93 -8.68
C ILE A 113 -1.95 -4.36 -9.16
N ILE A 114 -3.21 -4.80 -9.15
CA ILE A 114 -3.62 -6.10 -9.63
C ILE A 114 -4.68 -5.91 -10.72
N ASN A 115 -4.49 -6.58 -11.84
CA ASN A 115 -5.41 -6.60 -12.98
C ASN A 115 -5.43 -7.99 -13.61
N PRO A 116 -6.21 -8.94 -13.06
CA PRO A 116 -6.33 -10.27 -13.64
C PRO A 116 -6.96 -10.17 -15.03
N THR A 117 -6.33 -10.79 -16.03
CA THR A 117 -6.82 -10.82 -17.42
C THR A 117 -6.96 -12.22 -17.98
N GLY A 118 -6.61 -13.24 -17.21
CA GLY A 118 -6.75 -14.64 -17.58
C GLY A 118 -8.13 -15.20 -17.22
N THR A 119 -8.14 -16.46 -16.78
CA THR A 119 -9.36 -17.16 -16.36
C THR A 119 -9.59 -17.00 -14.86
N GLY A 120 -10.67 -16.32 -14.49
CA GLY A 120 -11.13 -16.18 -13.11
C GLY A 120 -10.61 -14.92 -12.40
N ASN A 121 -10.94 -14.83 -11.12
CA ASN A 121 -10.59 -13.69 -10.28
C ASN A 121 -9.23 -13.91 -9.61
N PHE A 122 -8.52 -12.83 -9.29
CA PHE A 122 -7.42 -12.89 -8.34
C PHE A 122 -7.99 -12.93 -6.92
N VAL A 123 -7.60 -13.94 -6.14
CA VAL A 123 -7.97 -14.05 -4.73
C VAL A 123 -6.71 -13.96 -3.88
N GLY A 124 -6.66 -12.98 -2.98
CA GLY A 124 -5.54 -12.77 -2.08
C GLY A 124 -5.25 -14.00 -1.22
N ALA A 125 -3.97 -14.23 -0.92
CA ALA A 125 -3.43 -15.37 -0.18
C ALA A 125 -3.58 -16.76 -0.84
N THR A 126 -4.31 -16.89 -1.95
CA THR A 126 -4.47 -18.17 -2.67
C THR A 126 -3.94 -18.13 -4.09
N THR A 127 -4.26 -17.10 -4.87
CA THR A 127 -3.74 -16.93 -6.23
C THR A 127 -2.30 -16.40 -6.17
N ASN A 128 -1.38 -17.08 -6.86
CA ASN A 128 -0.02 -16.58 -6.99
C ASN A 128 0.03 -15.31 -7.83
N LEU A 129 0.90 -14.36 -7.48
CA LEU A 129 1.03 -13.09 -8.21
C LEU A 129 1.61 -13.25 -9.62
N ASP A 130 2.30 -14.36 -9.88
CA ASP A 130 2.83 -14.78 -11.19
C ASP A 130 2.00 -15.92 -11.84
N ASP A 131 0.76 -16.13 -11.39
CA ASP A 131 -0.08 -17.21 -11.90
C ASP A 131 -0.35 -17.07 -13.41
N GLY A 132 0.00 -18.10 -14.19
CA GLY A 132 -0.15 -18.09 -15.64
C GLY A 132 -1.57 -18.32 -16.15
N THR A 133 -2.51 -18.74 -15.29
CA THR A 133 -3.91 -19.00 -15.65
C THR A 133 -4.78 -17.79 -15.36
N VAL A 134 -4.68 -17.21 -14.15
CA VAL A 134 -5.41 -16.00 -13.73
C VAL A 134 -4.76 -14.75 -14.32
N VAL A 135 -3.45 -14.79 -14.57
CA VAL A 135 -2.64 -13.68 -15.11
C VAL A 135 -2.90 -12.37 -14.35
N PRO A 136 -2.51 -12.26 -13.07
CA PRO A 136 -2.85 -11.11 -12.22
C PRO A 136 -2.25 -9.77 -12.65
N ASN A 137 -1.26 -9.79 -13.57
CA ASN A 137 -0.50 -8.63 -14.02
C ASN A 137 -0.03 -7.72 -12.87
N ALA A 138 0.55 -8.32 -11.83
CA ALA A 138 0.95 -7.59 -10.64
C ALA A 138 2.03 -6.53 -10.95
N VAL A 139 1.75 -5.27 -10.61
CA VAL A 139 2.71 -4.16 -10.73
C VAL A 139 3.04 -3.63 -9.33
N TYR A 140 4.32 -3.59 -9.01
CA TYR A 140 4.82 -3.15 -7.71
C TYR A 140 5.26 -1.68 -7.79
N VAL A 141 4.61 -0.82 -7.02
CA VAL A 141 4.94 0.61 -6.97
C VAL A 141 5.46 0.96 -5.58
N ASN A 142 6.71 1.41 -5.52
CA ASN A 142 7.31 1.87 -4.27
C ASN A 142 6.92 3.33 -4.01
N ALA A 143 6.76 3.71 -2.74
CA ALA A 143 6.50 5.09 -2.33
C ALA A 143 7.79 5.72 -1.74
N PRO A 144 8.78 6.13 -2.54
CA PRO A 144 10.06 6.64 -2.03
C PRO A 144 9.97 7.97 -1.27
N PHE A 145 8.80 8.61 -1.27
CA PHE A 145 8.51 9.88 -0.62
C PHE A 145 7.22 9.74 0.23
N PRO A 146 6.95 10.65 1.17
CA PRO A 146 5.71 10.66 1.94
C PRO A 146 4.49 10.54 1.02
N LEU A 147 3.71 9.49 1.20
CA LEU A 147 2.51 9.22 0.42
C LEU A 147 1.40 8.80 1.38
N ASN A 148 0.42 9.67 1.59
CA ASN A 148 -0.84 9.31 2.23
C ASN A 148 -1.96 10.21 1.69
N TRP A 149 -2.71 9.70 0.72
CA TRP A 149 -3.83 10.43 0.10
C TRP A 149 -4.98 10.69 1.08
N THR A 150 -5.07 9.96 2.19
CA THR A 150 -6.06 10.22 3.25
C THR A 150 -5.85 11.60 3.89
N LEU A 151 -4.61 12.11 3.85
CA LEU A 151 -4.25 13.42 4.38
C LEU A 151 -4.46 14.56 3.37
N MET A 152 -4.74 14.24 2.09
CA MET A 152 -4.96 15.25 1.06
C MET A 152 -6.36 15.85 1.20
N GLU A 153 -6.45 17.18 1.13
CA GLU A 153 -7.75 17.85 0.95
C GLU A 153 -8.14 17.74 -0.52
N ASN A 154 -9.42 17.49 -0.80
CA ASN A 154 -9.96 17.72 -2.14
C ASN A 154 -9.82 19.23 -2.40
N LEU A 155 -8.78 19.62 -3.13
CA LEU A 155 -8.58 20.98 -3.61
C LEU A 155 -9.63 21.33 -4.67
#